data_AF-A0A1F5JYW2-F1
#
_entry.id   AF-A0A1F5JYW2-F1
#
_cell.length_a   1.000
_cell.length_b   1.000
_cell.length_c   1.000
_cell.angle_alpha   90.00
_cell.angle_beta   90.00
_cell.angle_gamma   90.00
#
_symmetry.space_group_name_H-M   'P 1'
#
loop_
_entity.id
_entity.type
_entity.pdbx_description
1 polymer ?
#
loop_
_entity_poly.entity_id
_entity_poly.type
_entity_poly.pdbx_seq_one_letter_code
_entity_poly.pdbx_strand_id
1 'polypeptide(L)'
;MIDKLREFAFGSFEERQAGPTLRRLSRKKVLNHKDQEDLKVAQGLSRRLFLKQGSLVVGGTAGVGTGGFGLLKFLFPDGIPTSSASLAGSTISPDNDDEAVYERYLNAFEAVAAGDDEASKILGFFKARRRKGYLSGDLVIADESGEAGTNFYTAIVHPIRNRQVFQRMQGFAQYNSNTLPQRLLLRDVPVTSLFAGVMVAHEGLHVYQDLIGIERSRPDGFMLGEQEAYELEFRLLNKATGGRFKEVLRQQVPNIEANKYRGKLSDEDYMRIAGLFEPYLSQDEEGIRIPIYILALNFEAAQMRATSPEEAKQSQVNYMRDVFSGQIPLLPLS
;
A
#
# COMPACT_ATOMS: atom_id res chain seq x y z
N MET A 1 -8.87 -30.49 14.86
CA MET A 1 -7.81 -29.60 15.40
C MET A 1 -7.21 -28.71 14.30
N ILE A 2 -6.90 -29.27 13.12
CA ILE A 2 -6.46 -28.52 11.92
C ILE A 2 -7.52 -27.53 11.41
N ASP A 3 -8.82 -27.89 11.43
CA ASP A 3 -9.88 -26.98 10.97
C ASP A 3 -10.09 -25.77 11.90
N LYS A 4 -9.94 -25.95 13.22
CA LYS A 4 -9.98 -24.83 14.18
C LYS A 4 -8.77 -23.91 14.06
N LEU A 5 -7.58 -24.44 13.72
CA LEU A 5 -6.38 -23.65 13.42
C LEU A 5 -6.51 -22.89 12.09
N ARG A 6 -7.18 -23.47 11.09
CA ARG A 6 -7.52 -22.78 9.82
C ARG A 6 -8.59 -21.70 10.02
N GLU A 7 -9.60 -21.95 10.85
CA GLU A 7 -10.61 -20.96 11.22
C GLU A 7 -10.00 -19.80 12.03
N PHE A 8 -9.01 -20.11 12.87
CA PHE A 8 -8.27 -19.12 13.65
C PHE A 8 -7.29 -18.29 12.80
N ALA A 9 -6.62 -18.89 11.81
CA ALA A 9 -5.65 -18.23 10.94
C ALA A 9 -6.25 -17.52 9.71
N PHE A 10 -7.40 -17.97 9.20
CA PHE A 10 -7.99 -17.49 7.94
C PHE A 10 -9.45 -17.01 8.07
N GLY A 11 -10.01 -17.04 9.28
CA GLY A 11 -11.41 -16.73 9.55
C GLY A 11 -12.39 -17.87 9.23
N SER A 12 -13.61 -17.77 9.77
CA SER A 12 -14.72 -18.67 9.48
C SER A 12 -15.03 -18.73 7.97
N PHE A 13 -15.76 -19.77 7.53
CA PHE A 13 -16.20 -19.85 6.14
C PHE A 13 -16.98 -18.59 5.72
N GLU A 14 -17.82 -18.06 6.62
CA GLU A 14 -18.58 -16.83 6.41
C GLU A 14 -17.68 -15.59 6.31
N GLU A 15 -16.65 -15.50 7.16
CA GLU A 15 -15.60 -14.47 7.12
C GLU A 15 -14.82 -14.50 5.79
N ARG A 16 -14.57 -15.69 5.24
CA ARG A 16 -13.93 -15.88 3.92
C ARG A 16 -14.85 -15.57 2.73
N GLN A 17 -16.16 -15.70 2.91
CA GLN A 17 -17.17 -15.37 1.88
C GLN A 17 -17.56 -13.89 1.87
N ALA A 18 -17.19 -13.12 2.90
CA ALA A 18 -17.46 -11.67 2.97
C ALA A 18 -16.82 -10.91 1.79
N GLY A 19 -15.54 -11.14 1.48
CA GLY A 19 -14.86 -10.52 0.34
C GLY A 19 -15.48 -10.82 -1.03
N PRO A 20 -15.72 -12.10 -1.39
CA PRO A 20 -16.49 -12.47 -2.59
C PRO A 20 -17.90 -11.86 -2.67
N THR A 21 -18.60 -11.76 -1.53
CA THR A 21 -19.94 -11.18 -1.47
C THR A 21 -19.93 -9.67 -1.70
N LEU A 22 -19.01 -8.94 -1.05
CA LEU A 22 -18.78 -7.51 -1.30
C LEU A 22 -18.47 -7.24 -2.78
N ARG A 23 -17.61 -8.07 -3.40
CA ARG A 23 -17.29 -8.00 -4.84
C ARG A 23 -18.52 -8.15 -5.73
N ARG A 24 -19.29 -9.23 -5.52
CA ARG A 24 -20.47 -9.55 -6.33
C ARG A 24 -21.48 -8.40 -6.30
N LEU A 25 -21.63 -7.78 -5.14
CA LEU A 25 -22.61 -6.71 -4.92
C LEU A 25 -22.09 -5.34 -5.39
N SER A 26 -20.80 -5.05 -5.26
CA SER A 26 -20.20 -3.79 -5.75
C SER A 26 -20.32 -3.59 -7.26
N ARG A 27 -20.46 -4.69 -8.03
CA ARG A 27 -20.63 -4.68 -9.50
C ARG A 27 -22.08 -4.49 -9.94
N LYS A 28 -23.05 -4.53 -9.02
CA LYS A 28 -24.47 -4.34 -9.35
C LYS A 28 -24.81 -2.84 -9.38
N LYS A 29 -25.43 -2.39 -10.47
CA LYS A 29 -25.97 -1.02 -10.60
C LYS A 29 -27.15 -0.75 -9.64
N VAL A 30 -27.93 -1.77 -9.31
CA VAL A 30 -29.09 -1.69 -8.40
C VAL A 30 -29.07 -2.92 -7.49
N LEU A 31 -29.18 -2.69 -6.17
CA LEU A 31 -29.22 -3.74 -5.15
C LEU A 31 -30.66 -3.97 -4.69
N ASN A 32 -31.14 -5.21 -4.73
CA ASN A 32 -32.42 -5.56 -4.14
C ASN A 32 -32.31 -5.71 -2.61
N HIS A 33 -33.43 -5.91 -1.92
CA HIS A 33 -33.46 -6.02 -0.45
C HIS A 33 -32.52 -7.11 0.09
N LYS A 34 -32.47 -8.26 -0.57
CA LYS A 34 -31.58 -9.37 -0.19
C LYS A 34 -30.11 -9.03 -0.42
N ASP A 35 -29.79 -8.33 -1.50
CA ASP A 35 -28.45 -7.82 -1.77
C ASP A 35 -28.01 -6.80 -0.71
N GLN A 36 -28.92 -5.97 -0.19
CA GLN A 36 -28.63 -5.01 0.87
C GLN A 36 -28.36 -5.70 2.21
N GLU A 37 -29.09 -6.76 2.53
CA GLU A 37 -28.85 -7.59 3.72
C GLU A 37 -27.53 -8.35 3.63
N ASP A 38 -27.26 -9.00 2.49
CA ASP A 38 -25.99 -9.70 2.22
C ASP A 38 -24.80 -8.72 2.31
N LEU A 39 -24.96 -7.49 1.80
CA LEU A 39 -23.95 -6.44 1.90
C LEU A 39 -23.69 -6.05 3.36
N LYS A 40 -24.74 -5.84 4.15
CA LYS A 40 -24.65 -5.45 5.56
C LYS A 40 -23.97 -6.54 6.40
N VAL A 41 -24.28 -7.81 6.16
CA VAL A 41 -23.65 -8.96 6.81
C VAL A 41 -22.17 -9.05 6.42
N ALA A 42 -21.85 -8.96 5.14
CA ALA A 42 -20.47 -9.02 4.66
C ALA A 42 -19.61 -7.84 5.19
N GLN A 43 -20.18 -6.63 5.24
CA GLN A 43 -19.53 -5.46 5.86
C GLN A 43 -19.31 -5.66 7.38
N GLY A 44 -20.29 -6.21 8.09
CA GLY A 44 -20.17 -6.52 9.53
C GLY A 44 -19.08 -7.55 9.84
N LEU A 45 -18.95 -8.58 9.00
CA LEU A 45 -17.91 -9.60 9.11
C LEU A 45 -16.53 -9.02 8.78
N SER A 46 -16.42 -8.19 7.75
CA SER A 46 -15.18 -7.47 7.39
C SER A 46 -14.70 -6.56 8.52
N ARG A 47 -15.61 -5.81 9.15
CA ARG A 47 -15.30 -4.97 10.33
C ARG A 47 -14.79 -5.78 11.51
N ARG A 48 -15.39 -6.95 11.80
CA ARG A 48 -14.93 -7.84 12.88
C ARG A 48 -13.55 -8.43 12.60
N LEU A 49 -13.24 -8.80 11.37
CA LEU A 49 -11.92 -9.27 10.97
C LEU A 49 -10.85 -8.19 11.12
N PHE A 50 -11.15 -6.96 10.67
CA PHE A 50 -10.25 -5.82 10.83
C PHE A 50 -10.00 -5.49 12.31
N LEU A 51 -11.05 -5.47 13.15
CA LEU A 51 -10.91 -5.26 14.59
C LEU A 51 -10.15 -6.40 15.30
N LYS A 52 -10.33 -7.65 14.86
CA LYS A 52 -9.54 -8.80 15.36
C LYS A 52 -8.07 -8.69 14.97
N GLN A 53 -7.76 -8.19 13.78
CA GLN A 53 -6.37 -7.95 13.34
C GLN A 53 -5.74 -6.76 14.06
N GLY A 54 -6.52 -5.70 14.34
CA GLY A 54 -6.08 -4.57 15.17
C GLY A 54 -5.89 -4.92 16.66
N SER A 55 -6.63 -5.90 17.20
CA SER A 55 -6.45 -6.38 18.57
C SER A 55 -5.41 -7.51 18.72
N LEU A 56 -5.03 -8.18 17.63
CA LEU A 56 -3.93 -9.16 17.61
C LEU A 56 -2.52 -8.53 17.59
N VAL A 57 -2.39 -7.21 17.67
CA VAL A 57 -1.10 -6.52 17.82
C VAL A 57 -0.49 -6.72 19.22
N VAL A 58 -1.23 -7.32 20.17
CA VAL A 58 -0.75 -7.60 21.54
C VAL A 58 -0.32 -9.06 21.76
N GLY A 59 -0.42 -9.96 20.78
CA GLY A 59 -0.01 -11.35 21.01
C GLY A 59 0.06 -12.24 19.78
N GLY A 60 1.29 -12.56 19.38
CA GLY A 60 1.69 -13.89 18.92
C GLY A 60 1.00 -14.48 17.68
N THR A 61 1.75 -14.47 16.58
CA THR A 61 1.71 -15.40 15.44
C THR A 61 0.53 -15.35 14.44
N ALA A 62 0.95 -15.37 13.17
CA ALA A 62 0.21 -15.68 11.95
C ALA A 62 -0.61 -14.55 11.29
N GLY A 63 0.06 -13.86 10.34
CA GLY A 63 -0.44 -13.88 8.97
C GLY A 63 -1.30 -12.72 8.51
N VAL A 64 -0.89 -11.47 8.72
CA VAL A 64 -1.39 -10.34 7.93
C VAL A 64 -0.28 -9.29 7.83
N GLY A 65 0.05 -8.87 6.61
CA GLY A 65 1.02 -7.79 6.40
C GLY A 65 0.52 -6.51 7.04
N THR A 66 1.35 -5.93 7.90
CA THR A 66 1.21 -4.57 8.44
C THR A 66 2.28 -3.71 7.79
N GLY A 67 1.80 -2.82 6.93
CA GLY A 67 2.52 -1.97 5.97
C GLY A 67 1.50 -1.58 4.87
N GLY A 68 1.61 -0.39 4.29
CA GLY A 68 0.48 0.46 3.85
C GLY A 68 -0.45 0.10 2.71
N PHE A 69 -0.62 -1.20 2.47
CA PHE A 69 -1.29 -1.71 1.29
C PHE A 69 -2.37 -2.75 1.54
N GLY A 70 -2.85 -2.91 2.78
CA GLY A 70 -4.11 -3.64 3.04
C GLY A 70 -5.25 -3.23 2.08
N LEU A 71 -5.27 -1.96 1.66
CA LEU A 71 -6.16 -1.36 0.68
C LEU A 71 -6.11 -1.99 -0.73
N LEU A 72 -4.93 -2.32 -1.26
CA LEU A 72 -4.79 -2.93 -2.59
C LEU A 72 -5.39 -4.35 -2.63
N LYS A 73 -5.40 -5.08 -1.51
CA LYS A 73 -6.13 -6.37 -1.36
C LYS A 73 -7.63 -6.21 -1.51
N PHE A 74 -8.16 -5.07 -1.09
CA PHE A 74 -9.60 -4.79 -1.16
C PHE A 74 -10.01 -4.27 -2.54
N LEU A 75 -9.13 -3.51 -3.17
CA LEU A 75 -9.27 -3.02 -4.54
C LEU A 75 -9.11 -4.11 -5.60
N PHE A 76 -8.11 -4.96 -5.42
CA PHE A 76 -7.75 -6.06 -6.29
C PHE A 76 -7.67 -7.36 -5.48
N PRO A 77 -8.80 -7.92 -5.06
CA PRO A 77 -8.86 -9.12 -4.21
C PRO A 77 -8.41 -10.41 -4.90
N ASP A 78 -8.12 -10.34 -6.20
CA ASP A 78 -7.46 -11.40 -6.99
C ASP A 78 -5.98 -11.06 -7.29
N GLY A 79 -5.44 -10.02 -6.64
CA GLY A 79 -4.17 -9.37 -6.97
C GLY A 79 -4.34 -8.29 -8.04
N ILE A 80 -3.43 -7.30 -8.09
CA ILE A 80 -3.31 -6.39 -9.24
C ILE A 80 -3.25 -7.28 -10.51
N PRO A 81 -3.97 -6.96 -11.60
CA PRO A 81 -3.86 -7.72 -12.84
C PRO A 81 -2.40 -7.73 -13.29
N THR A 82 -1.71 -8.82 -12.97
CA THR A 82 -0.33 -9.04 -13.38
C THR A 82 -0.42 -9.55 -14.79
N SER A 83 0.15 -8.82 -15.75
CA SER A 83 0.37 -9.42 -17.07
C SER A 83 1.25 -10.64 -16.85
N SER A 84 0.80 -11.82 -17.27
CA SER A 84 1.68 -12.94 -17.54
C SER A 84 2.59 -12.52 -18.70
N ALA A 85 3.62 -11.74 -18.42
CA ALA A 85 4.62 -11.38 -19.41
C ALA A 85 5.18 -12.69 -19.94
N SER A 86 5.03 -12.92 -21.25
CA SER A 86 5.61 -14.07 -21.93
C SER A 86 7.13 -13.98 -21.81
N LEU A 87 7.70 -14.65 -20.82
CA LEU A 87 9.15 -14.71 -20.59
C LEU A 87 9.75 -15.81 -21.47
N ALA A 88 9.85 -15.51 -22.76
CA ALA A 88 10.75 -16.24 -23.65
C ALA A 88 12.13 -15.57 -23.59
N GLY A 89 13.10 -16.26 -22.98
CA GLY A 89 14.53 -15.97 -23.15
C GLY A 89 15.13 -15.01 -22.12
N SER A 90 15.43 -15.52 -20.92
CA SER A 90 16.44 -14.92 -20.05
C SER A 90 17.04 -16.00 -19.17
N THR A 91 18.19 -16.52 -19.59
CA THR A 91 19.10 -17.33 -18.75
C THR A 91 20.02 -16.35 -18.02
N ILE A 92 19.68 -15.95 -16.80
CA ILE A 92 20.50 -15.00 -16.01
C ILE A 92 20.75 -15.56 -14.61
N SER A 93 21.99 -15.41 -14.15
CA SER A 93 22.50 -15.90 -12.88
C SER A 93 21.88 -15.14 -11.69
N PRO A 94 21.51 -15.81 -10.57
CA PRO A 94 20.62 -15.26 -9.55
C PRO A 94 21.14 -14.07 -8.73
N ASP A 95 22.46 -13.92 -8.58
CA ASP A 95 23.06 -13.02 -7.59
C ASP A 95 23.35 -11.60 -8.13
N ASN A 96 23.62 -11.46 -9.43
CA ASN A 96 23.86 -10.15 -10.07
C ASN A 96 22.56 -9.38 -10.35
N ASP A 97 21.42 -10.06 -10.30
CA ASP A 97 20.10 -9.50 -10.63
C ASP A 97 19.49 -8.76 -9.43
N ASP A 98 19.59 -9.34 -8.23
CA ASP A 98 19.02 -8.76 -7.01
C ASP A 98 19.65 -7.42 -6.63
N GLU A 99 20.98 -7.29 -6.79
CA GLU A 99 21.69 -6.04 -6.54
C GLU A 99 21.26 -4.93 -7.52
N ALA A 100 21.08 -5.28 -8.80
CA ALA A 100 20.66 -4.31 -9.80
C ALA A 100 19.25 -3.78 -9.53
N VAL A 101 18.33 -4.66 -9.09
CA VAL A 101 16.98 -4.26 -8.69
C VAL A 101 17.04 -3.38 -7.45
N TYR A 102 17.82 -3.77 -6.44
CA TYR A 102 17.99 -2.98 -5.23
C TYR A 102 18.52 -1.57 -5.52
N GLU A 103 19.61 -1.47 -6.28
CA GLU A 103 20.22 -0.20 -6.67
C GLU A 103 19.26 0.66 -7.49
N ARG A 104 18.45 0.06 -8.37
CA ARG A 104 17.39 0.78 -9.09
C ARG A 104 16.41 1.47 -8.12
N TYR A 105 15.94 0.76 -7.10
CA TYR A 105 15.03 1.31 -6.09
C TYR A 105 15.71 2.32 -5.17
N LEU A 106 16.95 2.08 -4.76
CA LEU A 106 17.69 2.99 -3.90
C LEU A 106 17.96 4.32 -4.62
N ASN A 107 18.50 4.27 -5.84
CA ASN A 107 18.75 5.47 -6.66
C ASN A 107 17.45 6.24 -6.92
N ALA A 108 16.35 5.53 -7.15
CA ALA A 108 15.03 6.14 -7.27
C ALA A 108 14.59 6.87 -5.98
N PHE A 109 14.79 6.27 -4.81
CA PHE A 109 14.47 6.90 -3.52
C PHE A 109 15.37 8.14 -3.29
N GLU A 110 16.66 8.04 -3.59
CA GLU A 110 17.60 9.17 -3.54
C GLU A 110 17.13 10.35 -4.40
N ALA A 111 16.71 10.07 -5.63
CA ALA A 111 16.26 11.10 -6.57
C ALA A 111 15.02 11.84 -6.06
N VAL A 112 14.01 11.12 -5.53
CA VAL A 112 12.78 11.77 -5.03
C VAL A 112 13.00 12.51 -3.71
N ALA A 113 13.89 11.98 -2.85
CA ALA A 113 14.22 12.58 -1.56
C ALA A 113 15.04 13.87 -1.71
N ALA A 114 15.81 14.03 -2.79
CA ALA A 114 16.71 15.16 -3.01
C ALA A 114 16.00 16.53 -2.90
N GLY A 115 16.30 17.31 -1.86
CA GLY A 115 15.63 18.60 -1.59
C GLY A 115 14.30 18.49 -0.85
N ASP A 116 14.04 17.35 -0.20
CA ASP A 116 12.98 17.18 0.80
C ASP A 116 13.61 16.67 2.12
N ASP A 117 13.58 17.49 3.18
CA ASP A 117 14.34 17.22 4.41
C ASP A 117 13.86 15.96 5.14
N GLU A 118 12.55 15.74 5.18
CA GLU A 118 11.97 14.56 5.84
C GLU A 118 12.29 13.29 5.03
N ALA A 119 12.09 13.32 3.71
CA ALA A 119 12.44 12.18 2.87
C ALA A 119 13.94 11.87 2.93
N SER A 120 14.79 12.90 2.95
CA SER A 120 16.25 12.75 3.07
C SER A 120 16.66 12.14 4.41
N LYS A 121 15.98 12.52 5.51
CA LYS A 121 16.18 11.91 6.82
C LYS A 121 15.80 10.42 6.81
N ILE A 122 14.66 10.07 6.23
CA ILE A 122 14.20 8.68 6.11
C ILE A 122 15.19 7.87 5.28
N LEU A 123 15.65 8.39 4.14
CA LEU A 123 16.66 7.79 3.29
C LEU A 123 17.98 7.55 4.04
N GLY A 124 18.44 8.52 4.83
CA GLY A 124 19.64 8.38 5.66
C GLY A 124 19.49 7.24 6.69
N PHE A 125 18.33 7.17 7.37
CA PHE A 125 18.01 6.09 8.29
C PHE A 125 17.96 4.73 7.57
N PHE A 126 17.29 4.68 6.42
CA PHE A 126 17.18 3.49 5.57
C PHE A 126 18.56 2.94 5.22
N LYS A 127 19.44 3.77 4.65
CA LYS A 127 20.81 3.39 4.29
C LYS A 127 21.61 2.87 5.48
N ALA A 128 21.46 3.48 6.65
CA ALA A 128 22.20 3.10 7.85
C ALA A 128 21.72 1.77 8.47
N ARG A 129 20.41 1.51 8.45
CA ARG A 129 19.79 0.39 9.18
C ARG A 129 19.45 -0.82 8.33
N ARG A 130 19.43 -0.68 7.01
CA ARG A 130 19.13 -1.78 6.08
C ARG A 130 20.20 -2.87 6.09
N ARG A 131 19.78 -4.12 5.95
CA ARG A 131 20.61 -5.30 5.70
C ARG A 131 20.13 -6.07 4.48
N LYS A 132 21.04 -6.69 3.73
CA LYS A 132 20.68 -7.61 2.63
C LYS A 132 20.11 -8.91 3.18
N GLY A 133 19.09 -9.40 2.50
CA GLY A 133 18.66 -10.79 2.60
C GLY A 133 18.01 -11.23 1.30
N TYR A 134 17.78 -12.53 1.19
CA TYR A 134 17.10 -13.15 0.05
C TYR A 134 15.89 -13.95 0.50
N LEU A 135 15.00 -14.26 -0.45
CA LEU A 135 13.84 -15.08 -0.18
C LEU A 135 14.12 -16.57 -0.40
N SER A 136 13.83 -17.37 0.63
CA SER A 136 13.73 -18.83 0.54
C SER A 136 12.30 -19.26 0.90
N GLY A 137 11.47 -19.47 -0.12
CA GLY A 137 10.03 -19.62 0.05
C GLY A 137 9.39 -18.33 0.57
N ASP A 138 8.73 -18.40 1.72
CA ASP A 138 8.07 -17.26 2.38
C ASP A 138 8.97 -16.56 3.41
N LEU A 139 10.18 -17.07 3.62
CA LEU A 139 11.13 -16.58 4.62
C LEU A 139 12.18 -15.68 3.98
N VAL A 140 12.56 -14.62 4.68
CA VAL A 140 13.78 -13.84 4.35
C VAL A 140 14.93 -14.44 5.13
N ILE A 141 15.97 -14.83 4.41
CA ILE A 141 17.24 -15.30 4.96
C ILE A 141 18.23 -14.13 4.92
N ALA A 142 18.93 -13.91 6.03
CA ALA A 142 19.89 -12.82 6.17
C ALA A 142 21.19 -13.11 5.38
N ASP A 143 21.62 -12.17 4.54
CA ASP A 143 22.95 -12.18 3.90
C ASP A 143 23.95 -11.31 4.63
N GLU A 144 23.47 -10.25 5.29
CA GLU A 144 24.28 -9.35 6.10
C GLU A 144 23.91 -9.50 7.59
N SER A 145 24.89 -9.38 8.47
CA SER A 145 24.63 -9.38 9.92
C SER A 145 23.84 -8.14 10.33
N GLY A 146 22.75 -8.34 11.08
CA GLY A 146 21.92 -7.28 11.64
C GLY A 146 21.37 -7.65 13.01
N GLU A 147 21.06 -6.64 13.80
CA GLU A 147 20.42 -6.75 15.10
C GLU A 147 18.91 -6.50 14.98
N ALA A 148 18.11 -7.41 15.51
CA ALA A 148 16.65 -7.26 15.53
C ALA A 148 16.22 -6.03 16.34
N GLY A 149 15.25 -5.27 15.84
CA GLY A 149 14.82 -4.02 16.47
C GLY A 149 15.72 -2.82 16.18
N THR A 150 16.93 -3.02 15.66
CA THR A 150 17.83 -1.96 15.19
C THR A 150 17.87 -1.91 13.65
N ASN A 151 17.83 -3.07 13.02
CA ASN A 151 17.95 -3.28 11.58
C ASN A 151 16.68 -3.89 10.97
N PHE A 152 16.57 -3.77 9.65
CA PHE A 152 15.57 -4.45 8.83
C PHE A 152 16.25 -5.06 7.61
N TYR A 153 15.66 -6.13 7.07
CA TYR A 153 16.19 -6.84 5.91
C TYR A 153 15.45 -6.46 4.64
N THR A 154 16.17 -6.15 3.58
CA THR A 154 15.60 -5.95 2.25
C THR A 154 15.82 -7.20 1.40
N ALA A 155 14.76 -7.69 0.76
CA ALA A 155 14.83 -8.83 -0.15
C ALA A 155 14.07 -8.55 -1.45
N ILE A 156 14.60 -9.08 -2.56
CA ILE A 156 13.98 -8.94 -3.88
C ILE A 156 12.99 -10.09 -4.11
N VAL A 157 11.82 -9.75 -4.61
CA VAL A 157 10.74 -10.68 -4.95
C VAL A 157 10.67 -10.82 -6.45
N HIS A 158 11.16 -11.95 -6.95
CA HIS A 158 11.15 -12.26 -8.37
C HIS A 158 9.82 -12.86 -8.84
N PRO A 159 9.32 -12.49 -10.03
CA PRO A 159 8.05 -12.99 -10.55
C PRO A 159 8.05 -14.52 -10.75
N ILE A 160 9.19 -15.09 -11.15
CA ILE A 160 9.35 -16.54 -11.38
C ILE A 160 9.80 -17.24 -10.09
N ARG A 161 10.96 -16.85 -9.52
CA ARG A 161 11.57 -17.55 -8.37
C ARG A 161 10.70 -17.48 -7.12
N ASN A 162 10.00 -16.36 -6.91
CA ASN A 162 9.20 -16.11 -5.72
C ASN A 162 7.70 -15.95 -6.04
N ARG A 163 7.20 -16.64 -7.08
CA ARG A 163 5.84 -16.47 -7.63
C ARG A 163 4.73 -16.35 -6.58
N GLN A 164 4.74 -17.18 -5.53
CA GLN A 164 3.71 -17.15 -4.49
C GLN A 164 3.78 -15.88 -3.62
N VAL A 165 4.99 -15.42 -3.29
CA VAL A 165 5.20 -14.15 -2.58
C VAL A 165 4.84 -12.99 -3.52
N PHE A 166 5.31 -13.03 -4.76
CA PHE A 166 5.04 -12.04 -5.79
C PHE A 166 3.55 -11.80 -6.02
N GLN A 167 2.75 -12.88 -6.15
CA GLN A 167 1.29 -12.80 -6.36
C GLN A 167 0.53 -12.28 -5.13
N ARG A 168 1.10 -12.41 -3.92
CA ARG A 168 0.50 -11.91 -2.68
C ARG A 168 0.93 -10.50 -2.34
N MET A 169 2.06 -10.05 -2.88
CA MET A 169 2.60 -8.72 -2.64
C MET A 169 1.71 -7.68 -3.32
N GLN A 170 1.50 -6.56 -2.63
CA GLN A 170 0.59 -5.52 -3.06
C GLN A 170 1.35 -4.22 -3.09
N GLY A 171 1.63 -3.73 -4.30
CA GLY A 171 2.61 -2.66 -4.50
C GLY A 171 3.94 -3.18 -5.03
N PHE A 172 4.89 -2.26 -5.15
CA PHE A 172 6.26 -2.51 -5.59
C PHE A 172 7.26 -2.64 -4.45
N ALA A 173 6.95 -2.02 -3.33
CA ALA A 173 7.63 -2.16 -2.07
C ALA A 173 6.59 -2.57 -1.02
N GLN A 174 6.98 -3.38 -0.04
CA GLN A 174 6.11 -3.76 1.07
C GLN A 174 6.92 -3.97 2.34
N TYR A 175 6.71 -3.13 3.35
CA TYR A 175 7.22 -3.35 4.68
C TYR A 175 6.35 -4.35 5.45
N ASN A 176 6.98 -5.15 6.30
CA ASN A 176 6.30 -6.06 7.19
C ASN A 176 6.91 -5.94 8.59
N SER A 177 6.22 -5.23 9.47
CA SER A 177 6.59 -5.01 10.88
C SER A 177 6.31 -6.21 11.78
N ASN A 178 5.46 -7.16 11.33
CA ASN A 178 5.03 -8.32 12.10
C ASN A 178 5.98 -9.52 12.02
N THR A 179 7.05 -9.45 11.23
CA THR A 179 8.09 -10.47 11.19
C THR A 179 9.28 -10.04 12.03
N LEU A 180 9.92 -11.01 12.70
CA LEU A 180 11.24 -10.83 13.29
C LEU A 180 12.24 -11.71 12.54
N PRO A 181 13.25 -11.14 11.87
CA PRO A 181 13.51 -9.70 11.76
C PRO A 181 12.50 -8.98 10.84
N GLN A 182 12.33 -7.66 11.03
CA GLN A 182 11.48 -6.85 10.14
C GLN A 182 12.05 -6.85 8.73
N ARG A 183 11.17 -6.82 7.73
CA ARG A 183 11.57 -6.93 6.33
C ARG A 183 10.86 -5.96 5.42
N LEU A 184 11.60 -5.49 4.42
CA LEU A 184 11.10 -4.74 3.28
C LEU A 184 11.28 -5.60 2.02
N LEU A 185 10.19 -5.87 1.33
CA LEU A 185 10.20 -6.63 0.08
C LEU A 185 10.12 -5.66 -1.10
N LEU A 186 10.95 -5.87 -2.13
CA LEU A 186 10.94 -5.08 -3.36
C LEU A 186 10.64 -6.01 -4.54
N ARG A 187 9.65 -5.70 -5.38
CA ARG A 187 9.33 -6.51 -6.57
C ARG A 187 10.32 -6.22 -7.68
N ASP A 188 10.75 -7.28 -8.36
CA ASP A 188 11.39 -7.10 -9.65
C ASP A 188 10.34 -6.99 -10.76
N VAL A 189 9.99 -5.75 -11.09
CA VAL A 189 9.08 -5.39 -12.18
C VAL A 189 9.49 -4.07 -12.83
N PRO A 190 9.13 -3.84 -14.11
CA PRO A 190 9.28 -2.54 -14.74
C PRO A 190 8.38 -1.50 -14.04
N VAL A 191 9.01 -0.48 -13.47
CA VAL A 191 8.37 0.67 -12.82
C VAL A 191 9.22 1.92 -13.09
N THR A 192 8.58 3.07 -13.33
CA THR A 192 9.32 4.33 -13.48
C THR A 192 10.10 4.70 -12.21
N SER A 193 11.22 5.40 -12.36
CA SER A 193 12.06 5.81 -11.22
C SER A 193 11.29 6.68 -10.21
N LEU A 194 10.40 7.56 -10.67
CA LEU A 194 9.59 8.37 -9.77
C LEU A 194 8.72 7.52 -8.85
N PHE A 195 7.93 6.60 -9.41
CA PHE A 195 7.03 5.76 -8.62
C PHE A 195 7.78 4.70 -7.80
N ALA A 196 8.89 4.17 -8.30
CA ALA A 196 9.76 3.31 -7.51
C ALA A 196 10.26 4.05 -6.26
N GLY A 197 10.74 5.28 -6.42
CA GLY A 197 11.28 6.09 -5.33
C GLY A 197 10.21 6.50 -4.33
N VAL A 198 9.06 6.97 -4.80
CA VAL A 198 7.92 7.37 -3.96
C VAL A 198 7.40 6.20 -3.12
N MET A 199 7.26 5.01 -3.71
CA MET A 199 6.79 3.81 -2.99
C MET A 199 7.81 3.33 -1.95
N VAL A 200 9.10 3.42 -2.24
CA VAL A 200 10.14 3.10 -1.25
C VAL A 200 10.19 4.16 -0.15
N ALA A 201 9.94 5.44 -0.46
CA ALA A 201 9.85 6.49 0.55
C ALA A 201 8.67 6.25 1.51
N HIS A 202 7.51 5.87 0.97
CA HIS A 202 6.33 5.47 1.74
C HIS A 202 6.68 4.36 2.74
N GLU A 203 7.21 3.23 2.24
CA GLU A 203 7.56 2.09 3.10
C GLU A 203 8.75 2.39 4.02
N GLY A 204 9.67 3.25 3.58
CA GLY A 204 10.78 3.74 4.38
C GLY A 204 10.31 4.53 5.60
N LEU A 205 9.20 5.28 5.50
CA LEU A 205 8.61 5.94 6.65
C LEU A 205 8.11 4.92 7.68
N HIS A 206 7.41 3.87 7.25
CA HIS A 206 6.96 2.80 8.15
C HIS A 206 8.13 2.11 8.85
N VAL A 207 9.20 1.80 8.11
CA VAL A 207 10.46 1.27 8.68
C VAL A 207 11.01 2.21 9.75
N TYR A 208 11.10 3.50 9.43
CA TYR A 208 11.61 4.51 10.35
C TYR A 208 10.76 4.60 11.61
N GLN A 209 9.43 4.69 11.48
CA GLN A 209 8.50 4.84 12.59
C GLN A 209 8.42 3.59 13.47
N ASP A 210 8.47 2.40 12.90
CA ASP A 210 8.46 1.13 13.64
C ASP A 210 9.75 0.97 14.46
N LEU A 211 10.92 1.14 13.84
CA LEU A 211 12.21 0.89 14.50
C LEU A 211 12.58 1.94 15.56
N ILE A 212 11.99 3.13 15.52
CA ILE A 212 12.14 4.13 16.59
C ILE A 212 10.98 4.11 17.59
N GLY A 213 10.01 3.20 17.43
CA GLY A 213 8.91 2.98 18.38
C GLY A 213 7.76 3.99 18.31
N ILE A 214 7.67 4.80 17.25
CA ILE A 214 6.57 5.77 17.07
C ILE A 214 5.26 5.06 16.76
N GLU A 215 5.25 4.12 15.82
CA GLU A 215 4.00 3.48 15.36
C GLU A 215 3.36 2.64 16.48
N ARG A 216 4.18 1.94 17.27
CA ARG A 216 3.72 1.06 18.36
C ARG A 216 3.26 1.79 19.62
N SER A 217 3.66 3.05 19.81
CA SER A 217 3.37 3.80 21.04
C SER A 217 2.08 4.62 20.99
N ARG A 218 1.42 4.70 19.84
CA ARG A 218 0.23 5.53 19.63
C ARG A 218 -1.06 4.70 19.57
N PRO A 219 -2.14 5.12 20.27
CA PRO A 219 -3.50 4.69 19.91
C PRO A 219 -3.77 5.02 18.43
N ASP A 220 -4.29 4.07 17.66
CA ASP A 220 -4.43 4.18 16.18
C ASP A 220 -3.11 4.37 15.41
N GLY A 221 -1.97 3.97 15.99
CA GLY A 221 -0.63 4.17 15.41
C GLY A 221 -0.48 3.70 13.97
N PHE A 222 -1.10 2.57 13.61
CA PHE A 222 -1.13 2.10 12.22
C PHE A 222 -1.81 3.09 11.27
N MET A 223 -3.05 3.52 11.55
CA MET A 223 -3.78 4.47 10.67
C MET A 223 -3.10 5.83 10.58
N LEU A 224 -2.46 6.28 11.66
CA LEU A 224 -1.68 7.51 11.67
C LEU A 224 -0.40 7.38 10.83
N GLY A 225 0.32 6.26 10.96
CA GLY A 225 1.50 5.97 10.13
C GLY A 225 1.15 5.89 8.65
N GLU A 226 0.05 5.23 8.30
CA GLU A 226 -0.50 5.20 6.94
C GLU A 226 -0.78 6.59 6.39
N GLN A 227 -1.51 7.42 7.15
CA GLN A 227 -1.84 8.78 6.73
C GLN A 227 -0.57 9.61 6.51
N GLU A 228 0.41 9.53 7.42
CA GLU A 228 1.69 10.24 7.30
C GLU A 228 2.51 9.75 6.08
N ALA A 229 2.47 8.45 5.77
CA ALA A 229 3.14 7.87 4.61
C ALA A 229 2.52 8.31 3.28
N TYR A 230 1.19 8.35 3.19
CA TYR A 230 0.49 8.89 2.01
C TYR A 230 0.71 10.39 1.85
N GLU A 231 0.79 11.17 2.94
CA GLU A 231 1.14 12.60 2.84
C GLU A 231 2.55 12.83 2.30
N LEU A 232 3.54 12.04 2.75
CA LEU A 232 4.88 12.04 2.20
C LEU A 232 4.85 11.73 0.70
N GLU A 233 4.17 10.66 0.31
CA GLU A 233 4.02 10.25 -1.08
C GLU A 233 3.41 11.34 -1.96
N PHE A 234 2.28 11.94 -1.55
CA PHE A 234 1.62 13.01 -2.33
C PHE A 234 2.47 14.27 -2.38
N ARG A 235 3.24 14.57 -1.33
CA ARG A 235 4.18 15.69 -1.30
C ARG A 235 5.31 15.48 -2.31
N LEU A 236 5.87 14.28 -2.40
CA LEU A 236 6.91 13.94 -3.37
C LEU A 236 6.39 13.99 -4.82
N LEU A 237 5.20 13.45 -5.09
CA LEU A 237 4.56 13.55 -6.41
C LEU A 237 4.26 15.01 -6.79
N ASN A 238 3.80 15.81 -5.83
CA ASN A 238 3.53 17.22 -6.07
C ASN A 238 4.80 18.03 -6.35
N LYS A 239 5.89 17.74 -5.63
CA LYS A 239 7.19 18.35 -5.88
C LYS A 239 7.72 18.00 -7.27
N ALA A 240 7.63 16.73 -7.67
CA ALA A 240 8.08 16.27 -8.99
C ALA A 240 7.36 16.97 -10.16
N THR A 241 6.14 17.47 -9.92
CA THR A 241 5.33 18.18 -10.92
C THR A 241 5.33 19.70 -10.75
N GLY A 242 6.18 20.25 -9.87
CA GLY A 242 6.22 21.69 -9.59
C GLY A 242 4.91 22.25 -9.01
N GLY A 243 4.13 21.43 -8.30
CA GLY A 243 2.85 21.81 -7.70
C GLY A 243 1.60 21.47 -8.54
N ARG A 244 1.77 21.07 -9.80
CA ARG A 244 0.65 20.85 -10.73
C ARG A 244 -0.21 19.65 -10.33
N PHE A 245 0.36 18.63 -9.69
CA PHE A 245 -0.39 17.46 -9.23
C PHE A 245 -1.53 17.84 -8.28
N LYS A 246 -1.23 18.58 -7.20
CA LYS A 246 -2.27 19.05 -6.26
C LYS A 246 -3.17 20.11 -6.89
N GLU A 247 -2.67 20.92 -7.81
CA GLU A 247 -3.50 21.88 -8.55
C GLU A 247 -4.64 21.19 -9.30
N VAL A 248 -4.33 20.15 -10.08
CA VAL A 248 -5.35 19.38 -10.83
C VAL A 248 -6.34 18.71 -9.87
N LEU A 249 -5.85 18.09 -8.79
CA LEU A 249 -6.73 17.46 -7.78
C LEU A 249 -7.71 18.46 -7.16
N ARG A 250 -7.23 19.66 -6.78
CA ARG A 250 -8.05 20.70 -6.16
C ARG A 250 -9.12 21.28 -7.08
N GLN A 251 -8.88 21.30 -8.39
CA GLN A 251 -9.91 21.69 -9.37
C GLN A 251 -11.08 20.71 -9.38
N GLN A 252 -10.84 19.44 -9.03
CA GLN A 252 -11.86 18.40 -9.02
C GLN A 252 -12.58 18.28 -7.67
N VAL A 253 -11.96 18.68 -6.55
CA VAL A 253 -12.55 18.59 -5.20
C VAL A 253 -13.99 19.12 -5.09
N PRO A 254 -14.37 20.26 -5.71
CA PRO A 254 -15.75 20.77 -5.67
C PRO A 254 -16.80 19.79 -6.22
N ASN A 255 -16.41 18.86 -7.10
CA ASN A 255 -17.31 17.85 -7.69
C ASN A 255 -17.51 16.62 -6.81
N ILE A 256 -16.77 16.51 -5.70
CA ILE A 256 -16.94 15.43 -4.73
C ILE A 256 -18.04 15.85 -3.76
N GLU A 257 -19.05 15.01 -3.54
CA GLU A 257 -20.07 15.32 -2.54
C GLU A 257 -19.46 15.56 -1.14
N ALA A 258 -19.97 16.57 -0.44
CA ALA A 258 -19.58 16.82 0.95
C ALA A 258 -19.86 15.57 1.80
N ASN A 259 -18.94 15.22 2.69
CA ASN A 259 -19.05 14.07 3.63
C ASN A 259 -19.14 12.68 2.98
N LYS A 260 -18.96 12.57 1.66
CA LYS A 260 -18.72 11.30 0.99
C LYS A 260 -17.29 11.33 0.45
N TYR A 261 -16.35 10.71 1.15
CA TYR A 261 -14.99 10.46 0.61
C TYR A 261 -15.03 9.37 -0.48
N ARG A 262 -15.89 9.59 -1.48
CA ARG A 262 -16.15 8.71 -2.62
C ARG A 262 -15.74 9.40 -3.91
N GLY A 263 -14.81 10.36 -3.85
CA GLY A 263 -14.29 11.03 -5.03
C GLY A 263 -13.73 9.97 -5.96
N LYS A 264 -14.34 9.79 -7.12
CA LYS A 264 -13.76 9.05 -8.24
C LYS A 264 -13.04 10.06 -9.11
N LEU A 265 -11.92 9.66 -9.69
CA LEU A 265 -11.36 10.40 -10.82
C LEU A 265 -12.29 10.24 -12.01
N SER A 266 -12.64 11.34 -12.68
CA SER A 266 -13.19 11.26 -14.03
C SER A 266 -12.09 10.76 -14.97
N ASP A 267 -12.44 10.16 -16.12
CA ASP A 267 -11.44 9.76 -17.11
C ASP A 267 -10.59 10.95 -17.57
N GLU A 268 -11.21 12.12 -17.73
CA GLU A 268 -10.52 13.36 -18.10
C GLU A 268 -9.50 13.78 -17.04
N ASP A 269 -9.89 13.82 -15.76
CA ASP A 269 -8.98 14.19 -14.67
C ASP A 269 -7.89 13.14 -14.45
N TYR A 270 -8.21 11.86 -14.60
CA TYR A 270 -7.21 10.79 -14.61
C TYR A 270 -6.17 11.03 -15.71
N MET A 271 -6.60 11.29 -16.95
CA MET A 271 -5.69 11.56 -18.06
C MET A 271 -4.88 12.83 -17.85
N ARG A 272 -5.46 13.88 -17.26
CA ARG A 272 -4.75 15.11 -16.89
C ARG A 272 -3.66 14.85 -15.85
N ILE A 273 -3.95 14.06 -14.81
CA ILE A 273 -2.97 13.69 -13.77
C ILE A 273 -1.91 12.76 -14.35
N ALA A 274 -2.31 11.70 -15.07
CA ALA A 274 -1.40 10.74 -15.68
C ALA A 274 -0.44 11.41 -16.66
N GLY A 275 -0.92 12.40 -17.43
CA GLY A 275 -0.13 13.21 -18.35
C GLY A 275 0.87 14.17 -17.67
N LEU A 276 0.87 14.31 -16.35
CA LEU A 276 1.92 15.04 -15.61
C LEU A 276 3.19 14.20 -15.41
N PHE A 277 3.09 12.88 -15.57
CA PHE A 277 4.16 11.94 -15.28
C PHE A 277 4.60 11.19 -16.53
N GLU A 278 5.75 10.53 -16.45
CA GLU A 278 6.18 9.59 -17.48
C GLU A 278 5.14 8.47 -17.66
N PRO A 279 4.95 7.97 -18.90
CA PRO A 279 4.12 6.79 -19.14
C PRO A 279 4.52 5.64 -18.22
N TYR A 280 3.55 4.93 -17.67
CA TYR A 280 3.81 3.76 -16.85
C TYR A 280 4.50 2.67 -17.69
N LEU A 281 5.39 1.89 -17.06
CA LEU A 281 6.17 0.85 -17.75
C LEU A 281 5.48 -0.52 -17.71
N SER A 282 4.46 -0.69 -16.87
CA SER A 282 3.74 -1.96 -16.70
C SER A 282 2.29 -1.75 -16.25
N GLN A 283 1.45 -2.76 -16.47
CA GLN A 283 0.09 -2.81 -15.90
C GLN A 283 0.10 -2.85 -14.37
N ASP A 284 1.14 -3.44 -13.77
CA ASP A 284 1.34 -3.38 -12.33
C ASP A 284 1.47 -1.93 -11.84
N GLU A 285 2.19 -1.10 -12.58
CA GLU A 285 2.37 0.32 -12.26
C GLU A 285 1.09 1.11 -12.42
N GLU A 286 0.41 0.94 -13.56
CA GLU A 286 -0.89 1.56 -13.78
C GLU A 286 -1.90 1.21 -12.67
N GLY A 287 -1.96 -0.07 -12.29
CA GLY A 287 -2.84 -0.57 -11.24
C GLY A 287 -2.55 0.00 -9.86
N ILE A 288 -1.32 0.47 -9.60
CA ILE A 288 -0.92 1.13 -8.34
C ILE A 288 -1.17 2.64 -8.40
N ARG A 289 -0.87 3.28 -9.54
CA ARG A 289 -1.04 4.73 -9.74
C ARG A 289 -2.50 5.17 -9.57
N ILE A 290 -3.46 4.42 -10.11
CA ILE A 290 -4.89 4.78 -10.05
C ILE A 290 -5.38 4.93 -8.60
N PRO A 291 -5.21 3.92 -7.71
CA PRO A 291 -5.54 4.05 -6.29
C PRO A 291 -4.87 5.23 -5.59
N ILE A 292 -3.59 5.47 -5.86
CA ILE A 292 -2.82 6.58 -5.30
C ILE A 292 -3.47 7.92 -5.63
N TYR A 293 -3.84 8.12 -6.90
CA TYR A 293 -4.48 9.37 -7.32
C TYR A 293 -5.86 9.56 -6.68
N ILE A 294 -6.63 8.49 -6.52
CA ILE A 294 -7.93 8.56 -5.85
C ILE A 294 -7.77 8.91 -4.36
N LEU A 295 -6.79 8.33 -3.68
CA LEU A 295 -6.48 8.69 -2.30
C LEU A 295 -6.06 10.15 -2.20
N ALA A 296 -5.15 10.59 -3.07
CA ALA A 296 -4.69 11.98 -3.12
C ALA A 296 -5.85 12.96 -3.31
N LEU A 297 -6.80 12.66 -4.20
CA LEU A 297 -8.00 13.46 -4.41
C LEU A 297 -8.82 13.62 -3.13
N ASN A 298 -9.07 12.52 -2.41
CA ASN A 298 -9.87 12.54 -1.19
C ASN A 298 -9.11 13.17 0.00
N PHE A 299 -7.77 13.11 0.02
CA PHE A 299 -6.93 13.83 0.98
C PHE A 299 -6.98 15.34 0.75
N GLU A 300 -6.90 15.80 -0.50
CA GLU A 300 -7.08 17.23 -0.81
C GLU A 300 -8.51 17.68 -0.51
N ALA A 301 -9.52 16.83 -0.73
CA ALA A 301 -10.89 17.14 -0.34
C ALA A 301 -11.05 17.31 1.18
N ALA A 302 -10.42 16.43 1.97
CA ALA A 302 -10.36 16.58 3.43
C ALA A 302 -9.67 17.89 3.83
N GLN A 303 -8.54 18.20 3.21
CA GLN A 303 -7.76 19.40 3.51
C GLN A 303 -8.52 20.69 3.18
N MET A 304 -9.22 20.76 2.06
CA MET A 304 -9.95 21.95 1.63
C MET A 304 -11.22 22.22 2.45
N ARG A 305 -11.79 21.20 3.08
CA ARG A 305 -13.02 21.29 3.86
C ARG A 305 -12.78 21.53 5.34
N ALA A 306 -11.61 21.16 5.83
CA ALA A 306 -11.24 21.32 7.22
C ALA A 306 -11.04 22.79 7.60
N THR A 307 -11.42 23.13 8.82
CA THR A 307 -11.21 24.47 9.41
C THR A 307 -9.89 24.59 10.16
N SER A 308 -9.20 23.47 10.38
CA SER A 308 -7.89 23.39 11.04
C SER A 308 -7.04 22.23 10.48
N PRO A 309 -5.69 22.29 10.62
CA PRO A 309 -4.82 21.17 10.27
C PRO A 309 -5.16 19.87 11.01
N GLU A 310 -5.55 19.96 12.28
CA GLU A 310 -5.91 18.82 13.11
C GLU A 310 -7.19 18.14 12.60
N GLU A 311 -8.19 18.93 12.20
CA GLU A 311 -9.42 18.43 11.59
C GLU A 311 -9.13 17.76 10.23
N ALA A 312 -8.25 18.36 9.41
CA ALA A 312 -7.83 17.78 8.14
C ALA A 312 -7.20 16.39 8.34
N LYS A 313 -6.23 16.30 9.26
CA LYS A 313 -5.55 15.05 9.60
C LYS A 313 -6.54 14.00 10.11
N GLN A 314 -7.43 14.36 11.03
CA GLN A 314 -8.42 13.42 11.55
C GLN A 314 -9.40 12.94 10.47
N SER A 315 -9.81 13.83 9.57
CA SER A 315 -10.64 13.51 8.41
C SER A 315 -9.95 12.52 7.47
N GLN A 316 -8.66 12.72 7.18
CA GLN A 316 -7.86 11.79 6.36
C GLN A 316 -7.70 10.43 7.05
N VAL A 317 -7.40 10.41 8.35
CA VAL A 317 -7.32 9.17 9.14
C VAL A 317 -8.65 8.40 9.10
N ASN A 318 -9.78 9.10 9.27
CA ASN A 318 -11.10 8.49 9.20
C ASN A 318 -11.37 7.92 7.79
N TYR A 319 -11.01 8.66 6.75
CA TYR A 319 -11.11 8.19 5.37
C TYR A 319 -10.29 6.92 5.14
N MET A 320 -9.01 6.90 5.55
CA MET A 320 -8.17 5.71 5.47
C MET A 320 -8.83 4.54 6.22
N ARG A 321 -9.35 4.76 7.44
CA ARG A 321 -10.05 3.72 8.20
C ARG A 321 -11.26 3.16 7.46
N ASP A 322 -12.06 4.01 6.83
CA ASP A 322 -13.23 3.58 6.05
C ASP A 322 -12.84 2.79 4.80
N VAL A 323 -11.74 3.19 4.18
CA VAL A 323 -11.14 2.56 3.01
C VAL A 323 -10.57 1.17 3.38
N PHE A 324 -9.73 1.07 4.41
CA PHE A 324 -9.15 -0.18 4.90
C PHE A 324 -10.18 -1.14 5.51
N SER A 325 -11.28 -0.64 6.08
CA SER A 325 -12.36 -1.48 6.60
C SER A 325 -13.38 -1.92 5.54
N GLY A 326 -13.23 -1.47 4.29
CA GLY A 326 -14.11 -1.81 3.17
C GLY A 326 -15.48 -1.12 3.20
N GLN A 327 -15.63 -0.05 3.98
CA GLN A 327 -16.86 0.76 4.02
C GLN A 327 -16.99 1.67 2.82
N ILE A 328 -15.85 2.13 2.28
CA ILE A 328 -15.76 2.89 1.05
C ILE A 328 -15.00 2.05 0.02
N PRO A 329 -15.64 1.57 -1.06
CA PRO A 329 -14.90 1.00 -2.16
C PRO A 329 -14.14 2.14 -2.87
N LEU A 330 -12.84 1.96 -3.03
CA LEU A 330 -12.13 2.69 -4.08
C LEU A 330 -12.62 2.10 -5.41
N LEU A 331 -13.38 2.88 -6.16
CA LEU A 331 -13.98 2.41 -7.40
C LEU A 331 -13.02 2.74 -8.54
N PRO A 332 -12.77 1.81 -9.48
CA PRO A 332 -12.01 2.14 -10.69
C PRO A 332 -12.71 3.24 -11.49
N LEU A 333 -11.97 3.79 -12.44
CA LEU A 333 -12.37 4.85 -13.39
C LEU A 333 -13.78 4.60 -13.98
N SER A 334 -14.45 5.69 -14.33
CA SER A 334 -15.89 5.71 -14.67
C SER A 334 -16.27 4.92 -15.91
#